data_AF-A0A091TL42-F1
#
_entry.id   AF-A0A091TL42-F1
#
_cell.length_a   1.000
_cell.length_b   1.000
_cell.length_c   1.000
_cell.angle_alpha   90.00
_cell.angle_beta   90.00
_cell.angle_gamma   90.00
#
_symmetry.space_group_name_H-M   'P 1'
#
loop_
_entity.id
_entity.type
_entity.pdbx_description
1 polymer ?
#
loop_
_entity_poly.entity_id
_entity_poly.type
_entity_poly.pdbx_seq_one_letter_code
_entity_poly.pdbx_strand_id
1 'polypeptide(L)'
;ITGVIIEEVENEKKLETRGVFEDIIGVVFKDDFSYSLRFQSYSVVSPNDAFEHIDTCSNFSSSNCKVPLYWYAGFLSVQSSIDAAVIEMKTNHSVWEEMKSISGVRLKSPPVKPVYKLDYIWFIIYIILCFSPYMYFLSVKVIREKKQLKVLMRAMGLQDIAFWLSWSLLYTVYVSVTASLLTLITI
;
A
#
# COMPACT_ATOMS: atom_id res chain seq x y z
N ILE A 1 15.28 33.72 15.32
CA ILE A 1 15.50 32.25 15.23
C ILE A 1 15.77 31.80 16.65
N THR A 2 14.76 31.22 17.30
CA THR A 2 14.91 30.65 18.64
C THR A 2 15.89 29.47 18.50
N GLY A 3 17.03 29.54 19.20
CA GLY A 3 18.04 28.48 19.13
C GLY A 3 17.51 27.16 19.71
N VAL A 4 18.22 26.06 19.44
CA VAL A 4 17.98 24.79 20.12
C VAL A 4 18.36 24.96 21.59
N ILE A 5 17.44 24.64 22.49
CA ILE A 5 17.70 24.65 23.94
C ILE A 5 18.18 23.26 24.31
N ILE A 6 19.38 23.17 24.88
CA ILE A 6 19.98 21.91 25.34
C ILE A 6 19.82 21.87 26.85
N GLU A 7 19.21 20.80 27.36
CA GLU A 7 19.03 20.56 28.79
C GLU A 7 19.55 19.16 29.11
N GLU A 8 20.36 19.04 30.16
CA GLU A 8 20.78 17.75 30.69
C GLU A 8 19.66 17.18 31.57
N VAL A 9 19.32 15.91 31.35
CA VAL A 9 18.28 15.21 32.10
C VAL A 9 18.93 14.11 32.93
N GLU A 10 18.62 14.09 34.24
CA GLU A 10 19.21 13.15 35.21
C GLU A 10 18.93 11.67 34.92
N ASN A 11 17.82 11.33 34.25
CA ASN A 11 17.42 9.95 34.02
C ASN A 11 16.53 9.80 32.77
N GLU A 12 16.66 8.67 32.07
CA GLU A 12 15.88 8.31 30.89
C GLU A 12 14.37 8.27 31.18
N LYS A 13 13.94 7.81 32.36
CA LYS A 13 12.51 7.82 32.73
C LYS A 13 11.90 9.23 32.74
N LYS A 14 12.67 10.23 33.19
CA LYS A 14 12.23 11.63 33.23
C LYS A 14 12.14 12.19 31.81
N LEU A 15 13.09 11.82 30.95
CA LEU A 15 13.07 12.12 29.53
C LEU A 15 11.83 11.54 28.83
N GLU A 16 11.51 10.26 29.07
CA GLU A 16 10.32 9.61 28.51
C GLU A 16 9.03 10.30 28.97
N THR A 17 8.90 10.61 30.27
CA THR A 17 7.70 11.31 30.77
C THR A 17 7.53 12.69 30.15
N ARG A 18 8.61 13.45 29.91
CA ARG A 18 8.54 14.75 29.24
C ARG A 18 8.24 14.62 27.75
N GLY A 19 8.85 13.66 27.07
CA GLY A 19 8.67 13.43 25.63
C GLY A 19 7.25 13.05 25.21
N VAL A 20 6.40 12.63 26.16
CA VAL A 20 4.96 12.42 25.92
C VAL A 20 4.19 13.73 25.81
N PHE A 21 4.59 14.78 26.53
CA PHE A 21 3.85 16.04 26.61
C PHE A 21 4.50 17.19 25.84
N GLU A 22 5.80 17.12 25.62
CA GLU A 22 6.60 18.16 24.96
C GLU A 22 7.28 17.59 23.72
N ASP A 23 7.41 18.41 22.67
CA ASP A 23 8.13 18.06 21.44
C ASP A 23 9.63 18.20 21.66
N ILE A 24 10.20 17.23 22.38
CA ILE A 24 11.62 17.14 22.71
C ILE A 24 12.27 15.96 22.00
N ILE A 25 13.51 16.15 21.58
CA ILE A 25 14.36 15.09 21.02
C ILE A 25 15.30 14.62 22.12
N GLY A 26 15.16 13.35 22.51
CA GLY A 26 16.00 12.75 23.52
C GLY A 26 17.28 12.14 22.93
N VAL A 27 18.41 12.35 23.59
CA VAL A 27 19.69 11.72 23.23
C VAL A 27 20.20 10.97 24.45
N VAL A 28 20.32 9.64 24.33
CA VAL A 28 20.83 8.77 25.40
C VAL A 28 22.19 8.24 24.97
N PHE A 29 23.27 8.77 25.53
CA PHE A 29 24.62 8.26 25.32
C PHE A 29 24.82 6.98 26.13
N LYS A 30 25.32 5.93 25.48
CA LYS A 30 25.67 4.64 26.11
C LYS A 30 27.17 4.52 26.29
N ASP A 31 27.93 4.92 25.27
CA ASP A 31 29.40 5.01 25.27
C ASP A 31 29.86 6.28 24.54
N ASP A 32 31.18 6.54 24.51
CA ASP A 32 31.80 7.65 23.79
C ASP A 32 31.43 7.76 22.29
N PHE A 33 31.03 6.65 21.68
CA PHE A 33 30.69 6.55 20.26
C PHE A 33 29.29 5.97 20.01
N SER A 34 28.54 5.63 21.07
CA SER A 34 27.26 4.95 20.94
C SER A 34 26.18 5.77 21.65
N TYR A 35 25.14 6.11 20.90
CA TYR A 35 24.00 6.85 21.42
C TYR A 35 22.69 6.30 20.85
N SER A 36 21.59 6.64 21.50
CA SER A 36 20.24 6.27 21.09
C SER A 36 19.38 7.52 21.05
N LEU A 37 18.81 7.80 19.88
CA LEU A 37 17.89 8.91 19.69
C LEU A 37 16.47 8.49 20.03
N ARG A 38 15.78 9.32 20.80
CA ARG A 38 14.39 9.13 21.21
C ARG A 38 13.55 10.24 20.57
N PHE A 39 12.70 9.83 19.63
CA PHE A 39 11.72 10.69 18.97
C PHE A 39 10.31 10.23 19.32
N GLN A 40 9.35 11.15 19.23
CA GLN A 40 7.94 10.80 19.33
C GLN A 40 7.53 9.87 18.19
N SER A 41 6.67 8.91 18.49
CA SER A 41 6.30 7.82 17.57
C SER A 41 5.62 8.28 16.29
N TYR A 42 5.05 9.49 16.27
CA TYR A 42 4.42 10.08 15.09
C TYR A 42 5.37 10.97 14.27
N SER A 43 6.50 11.39 14.84
CA SER A 43 7.42 12.35 14.20
C SER A 43 8.39 11.66 13.24
N VAL A 44 8.76 10.41 13.51
CA VAL A 44 9.68 9.62 12.67
C VAL A 44 9.08 8.27 12.33
N VAL A 45 9.45 7.71 11.19
CA VAL A 45 9.03 6.35 10.81
C VAL A 45 9.69 5.34 11.75
N SER A 46 9.00 4.24 12.03
CA SER A 46 9.57 3.15 12.82
C SER A 46 10.72 2.49 12.04
N PRO A 47 11.91 2.32 12.64
CA PRO A 47 13.09 1.75 11.97
C PRO A 47 13.04 0.22 11.84
N ASN A 48 11.84 -0.37 11.73
CA ASN A 48 11.68 -1.82 11.72
C ASN A 48 11.79 -2.37 10.29
N ASP A 49 12.84 -3.13 10.03
CA ASP A 49 13.12 -3.79 8.74
C ASP A 49 11.99 -4.74 8.29
N ALA A 50 11.27 -5.34 9.24
CA ALA A 50 10.11 -6.19 8.92
C ALA A 50 8.95 -5.39 8.29
N PHE A 51 8.93 -4.07 8.51
CA PHE A 51 8.02 -3.13 7.89
C PHE A 51 8.79 -2.19 6.95
N GLU A 52 9.69 -2.72 6.11
CA GLU A 52 10.09 -2.03 4.88
C GLU A 52 8.83 -1.68 4.07
N HIS A 53 8.20 -0.55 4.42
CA HIS A 53 7.12 0.03 3.68
C HIS A 53 7.77 0.53 2.40
N ILE A 54 7.63 -0.25 1.32
CA ILE A 54 7.77 0.27 -0.03
C ILE A 54 6.65 1.29 -0.20
N ASP A 55 6.91 2.51 0.26
CA ASP A 55 5.95 3.60 0.20
C ASP A 55 5.84 4.02 -1.26
N THR A 56 4.65 3.85 -1.83
CA THR A 56 4.41 4.17 -3.23
C THR A 56 3.98 5.62 -3.31
N CYS A 57 4.95 6.53 -3.19
CA CYS A 57 4.69 7.96 -3.22
C CYS A 57 4.64 8.49 -4.65
N SER A 58 3.55 9.13 -5.04
CA SER A 58 3.44 9.84 -6.33
C SER A 58 3.98 11.28 -6.26
N ASN A 59 3.81 11.93 -5.10
CA ASN A 59 4.29 13.28 -4.82
C ASN A 59 5.09 13.29 -3.51
N PHE A 60 6.30 13.84 -3.52
CA PHE A 60 7.23 13.81 -2.39
C PHE A 60 6.97 14.86 -1.30
N SER A 61 5.73 15.34 -1.23
CA SER A 61 5.25 16.15 -0.12
C SER A 61 5.30 15.35 1.18
N SER A 62 5.57 16.01 2.31
CA SER A 62 5.53 15.39 3.64
C SER A 62 4.18 14.74 3.95
N SER A 63 3.10 15.23 3.33
CA SER A 63 1.75 14.67 3.49
C SER A 63 1.55 13.33 2.80
N ASN A 64 2.29 13.06 1.72
CA ASN A 64 2.03 11.95 0.79
C ASN A 64 3.16 10.91 0.77
N CYS A 65 4.27 11.19 1.46
CA CYS A 65 5.40 10.29 1.49
C CYS A 65 6.04 10.28 2.88
N LYS A 66 6.14 9.09 3.47
CA LYS A 66 6.78 8.86 4.76
C LYS A 66 8.28 8.61 4.64
N VAL A 67 8.78 8.29 3.45
CA VAL A 67 10.22 8.07 3.21
C VAL A 67 11.09 9.27 3.62
N PRO A 68 10.79 10.53 3.26
CA PRO A 68 11.59 11.68 3.69
C PRO A 68 11.30 12.15 5.12
N LEU A 69 10.51 11.41 5.93
CA LEU A 69 10.12 11.88 7.27
C LEU A 69 11.34 12.07 8.19
N TYR A 70 12.37 11.21 8.10
CA TYR A 70 13.63 11.40 8.83
C TYR A 70 14.37 12.70 8.47
N TRP A 71 14.18 13.20 7.24
CA TRP A 71 14.73 14.49 6.83
C TRP A 71 13.90 15.64 7.40
N TYR A 72 12.58 15.60 7.22
CA TYR A 72 11.68 16.68 7.65
C TYR A 72 11.53 16.79 9.18
N ALA A 73 11.62 15.69 9.90
CA ALA A 73 11.53 15.65 11.36
C ALA A 73 12.83 16.04 12.07
N GLY A 74 13.89 16.38 11.33
CA GLY A 74 15.16 16.82 11.90
C GLY A 74 16.04 15.70 12.47
N PHE A 75 15.65 14.43 12.30
CA PHE A 75 16.47 13.28 12.73
C PHE A 75 17.88 13.33 12.14
N LEU A 76 17.99 13.53 10.83
CA LEU A 76 19.29 13.61 10.15
C LEU A 76 20.10 14.84 10.58
N SER A 77 19.46 15.95 10.88
CA SER A 77 20.13 17.17 11.36
C SER A 77 20.74 16.97 12.74
N VAL A 78 19.99 16.36 13.66
CA VAL A 78 20.48 16.02 15.01
C VAL A 78 21.59 14.98 14.93
N GLN A 79 21.40 13.93 14.13
CA GLN A 79 22.41 12.89 13.92
C GLN A 79 23.72 13.48 13.39
N SER A 80 23.66 14.31 12.34
CA SER A 80 24.84 14.95 11.77
C SER A 80 25.52 15.90 12.77
N SER A 81 24.75 16.59 13.61
CA SER A 81 25.33 17.51 14.61
C SER A 81 26.06 16.76 15.73
N ILE A 82 25.50 15.64 16.19
CA ILE A 82 26.13 14.78 17.21
C ILE A 82 27.37 14.12 16.61
N ASP A 83 27.28 13.57 15.41
CA ASP A 83 28.40 12.89 14.77
C ASP A 83 29.55 13.87 14.50
N ALA A 84 29.26 15.12 14.11
CA ALA A 84 30.27 16.17 13.97
C ALA A 84 31.02 16.41 15.28
N ALA A 85 30.28 16.54 16.38
CA ALA A 85 30.84 16.79 17.71
C ALA A 85 31.67 15.60 18.22
N VAL A 86 31.21 14.36 18.01
CA VAL A 86 31.95 13.14 18.39
C VAL A 86 33.24 13.02 17.58
N ILE A 87 33.20 13.29 16.27
CA ILE A 87 34.40 13.28 15.42
C ILE A 87 35.38 14.36 15.86
N GLU A 88 34.91 15.58 16.09
CA GLU A 88 35.74 16.69 16.55
C GLU A 88 36.40 16.38 17.91
N MET A 89 35.64 15.83 18.86
CA MET A 89 36.14 15.42 20.18
C MET A 89 37.28 14.40 20.08
N LYS A 90 37.22 13.46 19.12
CA LYS A 90 38.16 12.34 19.04
C LYS A 90 39.34 12.60 18.12
N THR A 91 39.13 13.36 17.05
CA THR A 91 40.16 13.65 16.03
C THR A 91 40.82 15.01 16.24
N ASN A 92 40.28 15.86 17.13
CA ASN A 92 40.69 17.24 17.35
C ASN A 92 40.67 18.07 16.03
N HIS A 93 39.80 17.67 15.10
CA HIS A 93 39.59 18.29 13.81
C HIS A 93 38.08 18.50 13.62
N SER A 94 37.66 19.76 13.45
CA SER A 94 36.25 20.06 13.23
C SER A 94 35.83 19.64 11.82
N VAL A 95 34.72 18.92 11.74
CA VAL A 95 34.11 18.46 10.47
C VAL A 95 32.74 19.10 10.22
N TRP A 96 32.44 20.19 10.93
CA TRP A 96 31.12 20.83 10.91
C TRP A 96 30.74 21.37 9.54
N GLU A 97 31.67 22.01 8.84
CA GLU A 97 31.40 22.57 7.51
C GLU A 97 31.18 21.47 6.47
N GLU A 98 31.93 20.37 6.55
CA GLU A 98 31.72 19.20 5.71
C GLU A 98 30.34 18.58 5.99
N MET A 99 29.97 18.39 7.25
CA MET A 99 28.67 17.80 7.61
C MET A 99 27.49 18.69 7.23
N LYS A 100 27.62 20.01 7.38
CA LYS A 100 26.61 20.97 6.94
C LYS A 100 26.40 20.96 5.42
N SER A 101 27.44 20.62 4.66
CA SER A 101 27.38 20.50 3.20
C SER A 101 26.74 19.19 2.70
N ILE A 102 26.48 18.22 3.59
CA ILE A 102 25.87 16.94 3.21
C ILE A 102 24.46 17.17 2.69
N SER A 103 24.26 16.80 1.42
CA SER A 103 22.95 16.77 0.78
C SER A 103 22.50 15.34 0.53
N GLY A 104 21.25 15.03 0.86
CA GLY A 104 20.64 13.76 0.43
C GLY A 104 20.28 13.80 -1.06
N VAL A 105 20.84 12.89 -1.86
CA VAL A 105 20.39 12.66 -3.24
C VAL A 105 19.52 11.42 -3.29
N ARG A 106 18.32 11.56 -3.87
CA ARG A 106 17.41 10.42 -4.05
C ARG A 106 17.65 9.75 -5.40
N LEU A 107 17.82 8.44 -5.36
CA LEU A 107 17.84 7.62 -6.56
C LEU A 107 16.42 7.38 -7.07
N LYS A 108 16.24 7.42 -8.39
CA LYS A 108 14.95 7.13 -9.01
C LYS A 108 14.61 5.65 -8.82
N SER A 109 13.48 5.37 -8.18
CA SER A 109 12.96 4.01 -8.05
C SER A 109 12.29 3.55 -9.35
N PRO A 110 12.24 2.23 -9.62
CA PRO A 110 11.45 1.69 -10.70
C PRO A 110 9.96 2.02 -10.53
N PRO A 111 9.21 2.23 -11.62
CA PRO A 111 7.76 2.40 -11.53
C PRO A 111 7.13 1.13 -10.97
N VAL A 112 6.59 1.22 -9.75
CA VAL A 112 5.80 0.15 -9.13
C VAL A 112 4.36 0.31 -9.60
N LYS A 113 3.79 -0.74 -10.20
CA LYS A 113 2.34 -0.78 -10.47
C LYS A 113 1.65 -1.24 -9.19
N PRO A 114 0.87 -0.38 -8.49
CA PRO A 114 0.09 -0.83 -7.35
C PRO A 114 -0.92 -1.87 -7.86
N VAL A 115 -0.79 -3.10 -7.41
CA VAL A 115 -1.76 -4.14 -7.73
C VAL A 115 -2.82 -4.09 -6.63
N TYR A 116 -3.96 -3.46 -6.92
CA TYR A 116 -5.12 -3.40 -6.04
C TYR A 116 -5.83 -4.77 -5.97
N LYS A 117 -5.11 -5.80 -5.51
CA LYS A 117 -5.60 -7.18 -5.46
C LYS A 117 -6.86 -7.29 -4.60
N LEU A 118 -6.91 -6.55 -3.49
CA LEU A 118 -8.03 -6.60 -2.55
C LEU A 118 -9.28 -5.94 -3.14
N ASP A 119 -9.16 -4.73 -3.68
CA ASP A 119 -10.31 -4.04 -4.28
C ASP A 119 -10.88 -4.81 -5.47
N TYR A 120 -10.01 -5.43 -6.27
CA TYR A 120 -10.43 -6.29 -7.39
C TYR A 120 -11.20 -7.54 -6.92
N ILE A 121 -10.77 -8.17 -5.81
CA ILE A 121 -11.48 -9.31 -5.23
C ILE A 121 -12.86 -8.88 -4.72
N TRP A 122 -12.95 -7.76 -3.99
CA TRP A 122 -14.23 -7.22 -3.51
C TRP A 122 -15.17 -6.86 -4.65
N PHE A 123 -14.64 -6.26 -5.72
CA PHE A 123 -15.40 -5.96 -6.93
C PHE A 123 -15.98 -7.23 -7.56
N ILE A 124 -15.19 -8.29 -7.72
CA ILE A 124 -15.67 -9.58 -8.26
C ILE A 124 -16.77 -10.16 -7.37
N ILE A 125 -16.59 -10.18 -6.05
CA ILE A 125 -17.59 -10.71 -5.11
C ILE A 125 -18.90 -9.92 -5.23
N TYR A 126 -18.83 -8.60 -5.30
CA TYR A 126 -20.00 -7.73 -5.45
C TYR A 126 -20.75 -8.02 -6.75
N ILE A 127 -20.04 -8.13 -7.88
CA ILE A 127 -20.61 -8.49 -9.18
C ILE A 127 -21.31 -9.85 -9.08
N ILE A 128 -20.66 -10.89 -8.55
CA ILE A 128 -21.27 -12.22 -8.42
C ILE A 128 -22.57 -12.17 -7.58
N LEU A 129 -22.55 -11.43 -6.46
CA LEU A 129 -23.70 -11.32 -5.57
C LEU A 129 -24.88 -10.59 -6.23
N CYS A 130 -24.61 -9.51 -6.97
CA CYS A 130 -25.64 -8.77 -7.71
C CYS A 130 -26.23 -9.58 -8.88
N PHE A 131 -25.41 -10.36 -9.59
CA PHE A 131 -25.88 -11.14 -10.75
C PHE A 131 -26.56 -12.47 -10.36
N SER A 132 -26.29 -13.01 -9.17
CA SER A 132 -26.88 -14.27 -8.69
C SER A 132 -28.43 -14.33 -8.78
N PRO A 133 -29.20 -13.38 -8.21
CA PRO A 133 -30.66 -13.43 -8.29
C PRO A 133 -31.17 -13.24 -9.72
N TYR A 134 -30.52 -12.39 -10.50
CA TYR A 134 -30.87 -12.16 -11.91
C TYR A 134 -30.71 -13.44 -12.74
N MET A 135 -29.58 -14.11 -12.62
CA MET A 135 -29.30 -15.37 -13.31
C MET A 135 -30.24 -16.48 -12.86
N TYR A 136 -30.63 -16.52 -11.58
CA TYR A 136 -31.64 -17.45 -11.08
C TYR A 136 -32.99 -17.26 -11.79
N PHE A 137 -33.54 -16.04 -11.82
CA PHE A 137 -34.82 -15.78 -12.49
C PHE A 137 -34.76 -16.05 -14.01
N LEU A 138 -33.64 -15.68 -14.65
CA LEU A 138 -33.41 -15.98 -16.06
C LEU A 138 -33.44 -17.49 -16.31
N SER A 139 -32.73 -18.27 -15.48
CA SER A 139 -32.68 -19.73 -15.61
C SER A 139 -34.07 -20.39 -15.51
N VAL A 140 -34.90 -19.96 -14.55
CA VAL A 140 -36.27 -20.49 -14.36
C VAL A 140 -37.15 -20.16 -15.56
N LYS A 141 -37.06 -18.93 -16.09
CA LYS A 141 -37.81 -18.55 -17.30
C LYS A 141 -37.39 -19.37 -18.51
N VAL A 142 -36.09 -19.52 -18.74
CA VAL A 142 -35.54 -20.32 -19.85
C VAL A 142 -35.98 -21.79 -19.73
N ILE A 143 -35.95 -22.38 -18.53
CA ILE A 143 -36.41 -23.77 -18.32
C ILE A 143 -37.91 -23.89 -18.64
N ARG A 144 -38.73 -22.90 -18.25
CA ARG A 144 -40.17 -22.89 -18.54
C ARG A 144 -40.45 -22.80 -20.05
N GLU A 145 -39.80 -21.88 -20.75
CA GLU A 145 -39.93 -21.72 -22.19
C GLU A 145 -39.42 -22.94 -22.94
N LYS A 146 -38.28 -23.51 -22.52
CA LYS A 146 -37.74 -24.75 -23.07
C LYS A 146 -38.75 -25.91 -22.98
N LYS A 147 -39.44 -26.06 -21.85
CA LYS A 147 -40.45 -27.11 -21.68
C LYS A 147 -41.65 -26.91 -22.62
N GLN A 148 -42.10 -25.66 -22.78
CA GLN A 148 -43.19 -25.30 -23.70
C GLN A 148 -42.81 -25.54 -25.17
N LEU A 149 -41.62 -25.09 -25.59
CA LEU A 149 -41.11 -25.30 -26.95
C LEU A 149 -40.93 -26.78 -27.29
N LYS A 150 -40.46 -27.58 -26.34
CA LYS A 150 -40.33 -29.03 -26.55
C LYS A 150 -41.69 -29.72 -26.76
N VAL A 151 -42.73 -29.31 -26.02
CA VAL A 151 -44.10 -29.82 -26.20
C VAL A 151 -44.67 -29.41 -27.56
N LEU A 152 -44.47 -28.14 -27.95
CA LEU A 152 -44.92 -27.62 -29.24
C LEU A 152 -44.23 -28.33 -30.43
N MET A 153 -42.91 -28.51 -30.37
CA MET A 153 -42.16 -29.21 -31.42
C MET A 153 -42.62 -30.67 -31.58
N ARG A 154 -42.92 -31.35 -30.48
CA ARG A 154 -43.45 -32.73 -30.51
C ARG A 154 -44.85 -32.78 -31.12
N ALA A 155 -45.70 -31.78 -30.85
CA ALA A 155 -47.03 -31.66 -31.46
C ALA A 155 -46.96 -31.39 -32.97
N MET A 156 -45.91 -30.71 -33.45
CA MET A 156 -45.65 -30.47 -34.87
C MET A 156 -44.94 -31.64 -35.59
N GLY A 157 -44.63 -32.75 -34.89
CA GLY A 157 -44.00 -33.94 -35.48
C GLY A 157 -42.48 -33.86 -35.66
N LEU A 158 -41.80 -32.91 -35.00
CA LEU A 158 -40.35 -32.74 -35.12
C LEU A 158 -39.57 -33.75 -34.28
N GLN A 159 -38.44 -34.25 -34.79
CA GLN A 159 -37.60 -35.24 -34.13
C GLN A 159 -36.77 -34.63 -32.99
N ASP A 160 -36.61 -35.36 -31.88
CA ASP A 160 -35.85 -34.91 -30.69
C ASP A 160 -34.39 -34.50 -31.00
N ILE A 161 -33.79 -35.02 -32.08
CA ILE A 161 -32.41 -34.69 -32.49
C ILE A 161 -32.27 -33.21 -32.88
N ALA A 162 -33.27 -32.64 -33.57
CA ALA A 162 -33.25 -31.24 -33.98
C ALA A 162 -33.25 -30.29 -32.76
N PHE A 163 -33.91 -30.69 -31.68
CA PHE A 163 -33.93 -29.96 -30.41
C PHE A 163 -32.57 -30.01 -29.69
N TRP A 164 -31.89 -31.15 -29.71
CA TRP A 164 -30.55 -31.26 -29.10
C TRP A 164 -29.50 -30.46 -29.87
N LEU A 165 -29.58 -30.43 -31.21
CA LEU A 165 -28.68 -29.63 -32.05
C LEU A 165 -28.86 -28.12 -31.83
N SER A 166 -30.10 -27.62 -31.74
CA SER A 166 -30.34 -26.19 -31.49
C SER A 166 -29.83 -25.75 -30.12
N TRP A 167 -29.94 -26.62 -29.11
CA TRP A 167 -29.41 -26.38 -27.77
C TRP A 167 -27.88 -26.35 -27.74
N SER A 168 -27.24 -27.28 -28.46
CA SER A 168 -25.77 -27.29 -28.62
C SER A 168 -25.28 -25.99 -29.25
N LEU A 169 -25.92 -25.55 -30.33
CA LEU A 169 -25.53 -24.34 -31.05
C LEU A 169 -25.70 -23.09 -30.19
N LEU A 170 -26.81 -22.97 -29.46
CA LEU A 170 -27.06 -21.86 -28.53
C LEU A 170 -25.97 -21.77 -27.45
N TYR A 171 -25.56 -22.91 -26.87
CA TYR A 171 -24.49 -22.90 -25.88
C TYR A 171 -23.13 -22.52 -26.45
N THR A 172 -22.79 -23.02 -27.63
CA THR A 172 -21.53 -22.65 -28.29
C THR A 172 -21.45 -21.14 -28.54
N VAL A 173 -22.55 -20.53 -29.01
CA VAL A 173 -22.61 -19.08 -29.24
C VAL A 173 -22.55 -18.30 -27.92
N TYR A 174 -23.25 -18.75 -26.88
CA TYR A 174 -23.21 -18.07 -25.59
C TYR A 174 -21.80 -18.08 -24.98
N VAL A 175 -21.12 -19.23 -25.02
CA VAL A 175 -19.76 -19.37 -24.50
C VAL A 175 -18.75 -18.55 -25.33
N SER A 176 -18.91 -18.48 -26.66
CA SER A 176 -18.01 -17.66 -27.49
C SER A 176 -18.15 -16.16 -27.22
N VAL A 177 -19.38 -15.68 -27.02
CA VAL A 177 -19.65 -14.27 -26.68
C VAL A 177 -19.08 -13.93 -25.30
N THR A 178 -19.33 -14.74 -24.28
CA THR A 178 -18.81 -14.47 -22.93
C THR A 178 -17.29 -14.55 -22.88
N ALA A 179 -16.67 -15.50 -23.60
CA ALA A 179 -15.22 -15.58 -23.71
C ALA A 179 -14.63 -14.33 -24.38
N SER A 180 -15.25 -13.84 -25.46
CA SER A 180 -14.79 -12.63 -26.17
C SER A 180 -14.88 -11.38 -25.28
N LEU A 181 -15.96 -11.24 -24.52
CA LEU A 181 -16.12 -10.14 -23.56
C LEU A 181 -15.08 -10.21 -22.44
N LEU A 182 -14.83 -11.40 -21.89
CA LEU A 182 -13.79 -11.62 -20.88
C LEU A 182 -12.41 -11.21 -21.40
N THR A 183 -12.04 -11.63 -22.62
CA THR A 183 -10.76 -11.24 -23.22
C THR A 183 -10.59 -9.73 -23.37
N LEU A 184 -11.67 -9.01 -23.67
CA LEU A 184 -11.66 -7.56 -23.88
C LEU A 184 -11.53 -6.77 -22.57
N ILE A 185 -12.03 -7.33 -21.46
CA ILE A 185 -11.89 -6.76 -20.12
C ILE A 185 -10.49 -6.99 -19.56
N THR A 186 -9.86 -8.12 -19.91
CA THR A 186 -8.54 -8.49 -19.38
C THR A 186 -7.34 -7.89 -20.12
N ILE A 187 -7.56 -7.33 -21.32
CA ILE A 187 -6.56 -6.58 -22.11
C ILE A 187 -6.48 -5.14 -21.59
#